data_AF-A0A431L288-F1
#
_entry.id   AF-A0A431L288-F1
#
_cell.length_a   1.000
_cell.length_b   1.000
_cell.length_c   1.000
_cell.angle_alpha   90.00
_cell.angle_beta   90.00
_cell.angle_gamma   90.00
#
_symmetry.space_group_name_H-M   'P 1'
#
loop_
_entity.id
_entity.type
_entity.pdbx_description
1 polymer ?
#
loop_
_entity_poly.entity_id
_entity_poly.type
_entity_poly.pdbx_seq_one_letter_code
_entity_poly.pdbx_strand_id
1 'polypeptide(L)'
;MHESEKYYNALSVWMPELNNLARLQIEIGLALSGLSEKRVTLEEKMIRMHLHQLSALLAQVTQEAHQMLASHYDANPSTTLDELRVLTVEVQDVVADLLKIIRYNLNFLEQYYEYDYYSRLQNDHKFVDRTQKIVLDLKNAVANAGK
;
A
#
# COMPACT_ATOMS: atom_id res chain seq x y z
N MET A 1 33.15 -5.16 -6.29
CA MET A 1 32.03 -4.22 -6.08
C MET A 1 32.19 -3.64 -4.69
N HIS A 2 32.39 -2.33 -4.58
CA HIS A 2 32.61 -1.65 -3.30
C HIS A 2 31.28 -1.62 -2.51
N GLU A 3 31.31 -1.61 -1.18
CA GLU A 3 30.07 -1.56 -0.35
C GLU A 3 29.22 -0.32 -0.65
N SER A 4 29.86 0.81 -0.93
CA SER A 4 29.18 2.03 -1.38
C SER A 4 28.41 1.82 -2.69
N GLU A 5 28.98 1.09 -3.64
CA GLU A 5 28.34 0.78 -4.92
C GLU A 5 27.11 -0.14 -4.74
N LYS A 6 27.20 -1.12 -3.83
CA LYS A 6 26.03 -1.95 -3.43
C LYS A 6 24.92 -1.09 -2.84
N TYR A 7 25.28 -0.18 -1.93
CA TYR A 7 24.32 0.72 -1.30
C TYR A 7 23.62 1.64 -2.29
N TYR A 8 24.38 2.31 -3.17
CA TYR A 8 23.80 3.18 -4.19
C TYR A 8 22.88 2.40 -5.13
N ASN A 9 23.26 1.19 -5.53
CA ASN A 9 22.41 0.34 -6.35
C ASN A 9 21.10 -0.01 -5.62
N ALA A 10 21.17 -0.43 -4.36
CA ALA A 10 19.98 -0.75 -3.56
C ALA A 10 19.05 0.47 -3.40
N LEU A 11 19.61 1.64 -3.09
CA LEU A 11 18.84 2.90 -3.01
C LEU A 11 18.18 3.26 -4.35
N SER A 12 18.91 3.14 -5.46
CA SER A 12 18.38 3.51 -6.77
C SER A 12 17.15 2.67 -7.18
N VAL A 13 17.08 1.44 -6.67
CA VAL A 13 16.00 0.50 -6.94
C VAL A 13 14.82 0.70 -5.97
N TRP A 14 15.09 0.88 -4.68
CA TRP A 14 14.04 0.94 -3.65
C TRP A 14 13.43 2.32 -3.47
N MET A 15 14.21 3.40 -3.57
CA MET A 15 13.72 4.75 -3.31
C MET A 15 12.54 5.18 -4.22
N PRO A 16 12.52 4.84 -5.53
CA PRO A 16 11.34 5.10 -6.36
C PRO A 16 10.07 4.43 -5.81
N GLU A 17 10.17 3.18 -5.36
CA GLU A 17 9.01 2.45 -4.84
C GLU A 17 8.52 3.01 -3.50
N LEU A 18 9.45 3.39 -2.61
CA LEU A 18 9.11 4.04 -1.35
C LEU A 18 8.43 5.41 -1.57
N ASN A 19 8.86 6.15 -2.59
CA ASN A 19 8.20 7.38 -2.98
C ASN A 19 6.78 7.13 -3.52
N ASN A 20 6.58 6.04 -4.27
CA ASN A 20 5.25 5.66 -4.76
C ASN A 20 4.32 5.28 -3.61
N LEU A 21 4.81 4.51 -2.62
CA LEU A 21 4.07 4.20 -1.41
C LEU A 21 3.66 5.45 -0.62
N ALA A 22 4.57 6.41 -0.46
CA ALA A 22 4.28 7.67 0.22
C ALA A 22 3.18 8.47 -0.51
N ARG A 23 3.21 8.52 -1.85
CA ARG A 23 2.14 9.15 -2.65
C ARG A 23 0.81 8.43 -2.47
N LEU A 24 0.81 7.10 -2.52
CA LEU A 24 -0.39 6.30 -2.33
C LEU A 24 -1.01 6.51 -0.94
N GLN A 25 -0.18 6.63 0.10
CA GLN A 25 -0.66 6.96 1.46
C GLN A 25 -1.34 8.32 1.53
N ILE A 26 -0.85 9.32 0.79
CA ILE A 26 -1.50 10.63 0.68
C ILE A 26 -2.89 10.48 0.02
N GLU A 27 -2.98 9.72 -1.08
CA GLU A 27 -4.25 9.48 -1.78
C GLU A 27 -5.27 8.74 -0.89
N ILE A 28 -4.83 7.72 -0.14
CA ILE A 28 -5.67 7.04 0.85
C ILE A 28 -6.13 8.03 1.92
N GLY A 29 -5.25 8.91 2.40
CA GLY A 29 -5.59 9.97 3.35
C GLY A 29 -6.69 10.90 2.83
N LEU A 30 -6.59 11.32 1.56
CA LEU A 30 -7.61 12.14 0.90
C LEU A 30 -8.96 11.39 0.81
N ALA A 31 -8.94 10.09 0.49
CA ALA A 31 -10.15 9.28 0.42
C ALA A 31 -10.82 9.17 1.80
N LEU A 32 -10.04 8.91 2.85
CA LEU A 32 -10.52 8.86 4.23
C LEU A 32 -11.13 10.19 4.69
N SER A 33 -10.50 11.32 4.35
CA SER A 33 -11.05 12.65 4.64
C SER A 33 -12.39 12.87 3.93
N GLY A 34 -12.49 12.54 2.64
CA GLY A 34 -13.76 12.68 1.90
C GLY A 34 -14.90 11.82 2.44
N LEU A 35 -14.59 10.63 2.97
CA LEU A 35 -15.56 9.74 3.61
C LEU A 35 -15.92 10.16 5.06
N SER A 36 -15.34 11.24 5.58
CA SER A 36 -15.59 11.71 6.95
C SER A 36 -16.70 12.77 7.07
N GLU A 37 -17.16 13.35 5.96
CA GLU A 37 -17.95 14.59 5.98
C GLU A 37 -19.47 14.43 6.17
N LYS A 38 -20.07 13.22 6.11
CA LYS A 38 -21.54 13.01 6.23
C LYS A 38 -21.96 11.72 6.97
N ARG A 39 -23.28 11.52 7.11
CA ARG A 39 -23.91 10.30 7.67
C ARG A 39 -23.25 9.06 7.09
N VAL A 40 -22.83 8.17 7.97
CA VAL A 40 -21.99 7.04 7.61
C VAL A 40 -22.84 5.77 7.46
N THR A 41 -22.91 5.23 6.25
CA THR A 41 -23.50 3.90 5.98
C THR A 41 -22.63 2.77 6.54
N LEU A 42 -23.11 1.52 6.53
CA LEU A 42 -22.30 0.40 6.99
C LEU A 42 -21.11 0.16 6.03
N GLU A 43 -21.37 0.26 4.74
CA GLU A 43 -20.44 0.09 3.63
C GLU A 43 -19.31 1.11 3.72
N GLU A 44 -19.63 2.38 3.97
CA GLU A 44 -18.64 3.44 4.18
C GLU A 44 -17.77 3.17 5.42
N LYS A 45 -18.34 2.64 6.52
CA LYS A 45 -17.54 2.22 7.68
C LYS A 45 -16.55 1.12 7.30
N MET A 46 -17.00 0.15 6.53
CA MET A 46 -16.19 -0.99 6.11
C MET A 46 -15.07 -0.56 5.16
N ILE A 47 -15.35 0.31 4.19
CA ILE A 47 -14.34 0.88 3.28
C ILE A 47 -13.30 1.67 4.07
N ARG A 48 -13.73 2.56 4.98
CA ARG A 48 -12.79 3.33 5.82
C ARG A 48 -11.92 2.42 6.69
N MET A 49 -12.50 1.39 7.31
CA MET A 49 -11.74 0.42 8.10
C MET A 49 -10.68 -0.28 7.24
N HIS A 50 -11.04 -0.71 6.03
CA HIS A 50 -10.12 -1.34 5.10
C HIS A 50 -9.00 -0.38 4.66
N LEU A 51 -9.33 0.87 4.32
CA LEU A 51 -8.34 1.89 3.95
C LEU A 51 -7.38 2.23 5.10
N HIS A 52 -7.86 2.31 6.33
CA HIS A 52 -7.00 2.48 7.51
C HIS A 52 -6.06 1.29 7.69
N GLN A 53 -6.57 0.07 7.56
CA GLN A 53 -5.76 -1.14 7.67
C GLN A 53 -4.69 -1.19 6.58
N LEU A 54 -5.06 -0.88 5.33
CA LEU A 54 -4.14 -0.84 4.21
C LEU A 54 -3.07 0.24 4.39
N SER A 55 -3.46 1.46 4.78
CA SER A 55 -2.52 2.56 5.05
C SER A 55 -1.50 2.19 6.13
N ALA A 56 -1.95 1.55 7.22
CA ALA A 56 -1.07 1.06 8.28
C ALA A 56 -0.09 -0.01 7.79
N LEU A 57 -0.55 -0.93 6.94
CA LEU A 57 0.32 -1.97 6.35
C LEU A 57 1.33 -1.37 5.36
N LEU A 58 0.94 -0.42 4.51
CA LEU A 58 1.87 0.27 3.62
C LEU A 58 2.93 1.06 4.42
N ALA A 59 2.55 1.65 5.56
CA ALA A 59 3.51 2.31 6.46
C ALA A 59 4.53 1.31 7.02
N GLN A 60 4.07 0.11 7.38
CA GLN A 60 4.96 -0.98 7.82
C GLN A 60 5.90 -1.41 6.69
N VAL A 61 5.42 -1.57 5.46
CA VAL A 61 6.30 -1.89 4.31
C VAL A 61 7.40 -0.85 4.17
N THR A 62 7.06 0.45 4.20
CA THR A 62 8.05 1.54 4.12
C THR A 62 9.07 1.46 5.26
N GLN A 63 8.61 1.22 6.49
CA GLN A 63 9.48 1.08 7.65
C GLN A 63 10.44 -0.10 7.48
N GLU A 64 9.93 -1.29 7.19
CA GLU A 64 10.71 -2.52 7.09
C GLU A 64 11.70 -2.46 5.91
N ALA A 65 11.31 -1.86 4.78
CA ALA A 65 12.20 -1.63 3.66
C ALA A 65 13.36 -0.69 4.01
N HIS A 66 13.10 0.39 4.74
CA HIS A 66 14.17 1.27 5.24
C HIS A 66 15.09 0.56 6.24
N GLN A 67 14.53 -0.27 7.13
CA GLN A 67 15.33 -1.07 8.06
C GLN A 67 16.20 -2.08 7.31
N MET A 68 15.65 -2.76 6.30
CA MET A 68 16.39 -3.66 5.42
C MET A 68 17.54 -2.93 4.73
N LEU A 69 17.28 -1.79 4.08
CA LEU A 69 18.31 -0.99 3.39
C LEU A 69 19.41 -0.47 4.33
N ALA A 70 19.06 -0.18 5.60
CA ALA A 70 20.02 0.26 6.60
C ALA A 70 20.90 -0.90 7.11
N SER A 71 20.31 -2.08 7.30
CA SER A 71 21.01 -3.27 7.77
C SER A 71 21.85 -3.92 6.69
N HIS A 72 21.30 -4.08 5.48
CA HIS A 72 21.92 -4.76 4.35
C HIS A 72 21.62 -4.03 3.04
N TYR A 73 22.67 -3.77 2.26
CA TYR A 73 22.59 -3.16 0.94
C TYR A 73 22.16 -4.16 -0.13
N ASP A 74 21.18 -5.01 0.19
CA ASP A 74 20.67 -6.00 -0.74
C ASP A 74 19.78 -5.31 -1.76
N ALA A 75 20.35 -5.04 -2.93
CA ALA A 75 19.64 -4.63 -4.12
C ALA A 75 18.93 -5.86 -4.72
N ASN A 76 18.16 -6.59 -3.92
CA ASN A 76 17.51 -7.79 -4.40
C ASN A 76 16.40 -7.39 -5.37
N PRO A 77 16.45 -7.76 -6.66
CA PRO A 77 15.30 -7.68 -7.55
C PRO A 77 14.38 -8.85 -7.22
N SER A 78 14.02 -8.96 -5.93
CA SER A 78 13.31 -10.10 -5.38
C SER A 78 11.87 -10.09 -5.85
N THR A 79 11.25 -11.27 -5.82
CA THR A 79 9.80 -11.44 -5.93
C THR A 79 9.02 -10.48 -5.03
N THR A 80 9.59 -10.04 -3.90
CA THR A 80 8.95 -9.10 -2.97
C THR A 80 8.89 -7.69 -3.52
N LEU A 81 9.94 -7.20 -4.19
CA LEU A 81 9.94 -5.86 -4.79
C LEU A 81 8.99 -5.80 -6.00
N ASP A 82 9.00 -6.84 -6.83
CA ASP A 82 8.08 -6.91 -7.98
C ASP A 82 6.63 -7.04 -7.53
N GLU A 83 6.35 -7.84 -6.51
CA GLU A 83 5.02 -7.92 -5.89
C GLU A 83 4.60 -6.57 -5.30
N LEU A 84 5.51 -5.84 -4.65
CA LEU A 84 5.25 -4.50 -4.13
C LEU A 84 4.86 -3.52 -5.24
N ARG A 85 5.55 -3.55 -6.38
CA ARG A 85 5.23 -2.70 -7.55
C ARG A 85 3.84 -2.99 -8.07
N VAL A 86 3.53 -4.26 -8.31
CA VAL A 86 2.22 -4.69 -8.80
C VAL A 86 1.12 -4.26 -7.82
N LEU A 87 1.31 -4.57 -6.53
CA LEU A 87 0.35 -4.20 -5.49
C LEU A 87 0.15 -2.68 -5.40
N THR A 88 1.22 -1.89 -5.50
CA THR A 88 1.13 -0.43 -5.42
C THR A 88 0.28 0.14 -6.55
N VAL A 89 0.48 -0.35 -7.78
CA VAL A 89 -0.31 0.07 -8.96
C VAL A 89 -1.79 -0.32 -8.80
N GLU A 90 -2.07 -1.56 -8.42
CA GLU A 90 -3.45 -2.03 -8.26
C GLU A 90 -4.20 -1.28 -7.14
N VAL A 91 -3.53 -1.02 -6.01
CA VAL A 91 -4.13 -0.22 -4.94
C VAL A 91 -4.34 1.22 -5.40
N GLN A 92 -3.39 1.79 -6.15
CA GLN A 92 -3.50 3.14 -6.68
C GLN A 92 -4.70 3.29 -7.62
N ASP A 93 -4.91 2.35 -8.54
CA ASP A 93 -6.05 2.37 -9.46
C ASP A 93 -7.39 2.37 -8.69
N VAL A 94 -7.50 1.50 -7.69
CA VAL A 94 -8.70 1.39 -6.83
C VAL A 94 -8.91 2.67 -6.02
N VAL A 95 -7.86 3.22 -5.40
CA VAL A 95 -7.96 4.46 -4.60
C VAL A 95 -8.29 5.66 -5.50
N ALA A 96 -7.71 5.74 -6.69
CA ALA A 96 -8.00 6.80 -7.66
C ALA A 96 -9.47 6.78 -8.10
N ASP A 97 -10.03 5.60 -8.34
CA ASP A 97 -11.44 5.45 -8.69
C ASP A 97 -12.36 5.82 -7.52
N LEU A 98 -12.06 5.38 -6.29
CA LEU A 98 -12.77 5.83 -5.09
C LEU A 98 -12.74 7.36 -4.95
N LEU A 99 -11.58 7.99 -5.14
CA LEU A 99 -11.42 9.44 -5.06
C LEU A 99 -12.25 10.17 -6.12
N LYS A 100 -12.37 9.62 -7.33
CA LYS A 100 -13.27 10.19 -8.35
C LYS A 100 -14.71 10.15 -7.84
N ILE A 101 -15.18 9.01 -7.35
CA ILE A 101 -16.58 8.85 -6.92
C ILE A 101 -16.90 9.80 -5.75
N ILE A 102 -16.02 9.87 -4.75
CA ILE A 102 -16.14 10.80 -3.61
C ILE A 102 -16.29 12.25 -4.10
N ARG A 103 -15.53 12.66 -5.12
CA ARG A 103 -15.53 14.04 -5.64
C ARG A 103 -16.76 14.36 -6.51
N TYR A 104 -17.27 13.42 -7.28
CA TYR A 104 -18.31 13.69 -8.29
C TYR A 104 -19.73 13.69 -7.71
N ASN A 105 -20.12 12.70 -6.90
CA ASN A 105 -21.42 12.69 -6.22
C ASN A 105 -21.52 11.56 -5.17
N LEU A 106 -21.54 11.91 -3.88
CA LEU A 106 -21.70 10.94 -2.79
C LEU A 106 -23.05 10.19 -2.82
N ASN A 107 -24.12 10.75 -3.40
CA ASN A 107 -25.37 10.00 -3.58
C ASN A 107 -25.25 8.88 -4.61
N PHE A 108 -24.25 8.95 -5.50
CA PHE A 108 -23.90 7.87 -6.43
C PHE A 108 -23.05 6.79 -5.74
N LEU A 109 -22.40 7.12 -4.62
CA LEU A 109 -21.66 6.16 -3.80
C LEU A 109 -22.62 5.10 -3.24
N GLU A 110 -23.81 5.47 -2.77
CA GLU A 110 -24.82 4.50 -2.33
C GLU A 110 -25.22 3.51 -3.46
N GLN A 111 -25.48 4.00 -4.67
CA GLN A 111 -25.86 3.14 -5.81
C GLN A 111 -24.71 2.32 -6.41
N TYR A 112 -23.47 2.82 -6.35
CA TYR A 112 -22.31 2.13 -6.90
C TYR A 112 -21.70 1.11 -5.91
N TYR A 113 -21.91 1.30 -4.60
CA TYR A 113 -21.32 0.48 -3.54
C TYR A 113 -22.28 -0.55 -2.92
N GLU A 114 -23.57 -0.53 -3.24
CA GLU A 114 -24.55 -1.48 -2.68
C GLU A 114 -24.29 -2.96 -3.04
N TYR A 115 -23.46 -3.28 -4.05
CA TYR A 115 -23.27 -4.69 -4.42
C TYR A 115 -21.84 -5.19 -4.75
N ASP A 116 -20.88 -4.39 -5.27
CA ASP A 116 -19.68 -5.00 -5.89
C ASP A 116 -18.33 -4.51 -5.36
N TYR A 117 -18.22 -3.27 -4.87
CA TYR A 117 -16.90 -2.68 -4.55
C TYR A 117 -16.26 -3.25 -3.28
N TYR A 118 -17.03 -3.51 -2.22
CA TYR A 118 -16.50 -4.13 -1.00
C TYR A 118 -16.05 -5.57 -1.26
N SER A 119 -16.80 -6.32 -2.07
CA SER A 119 -16.39 -7.65 -2.52
C SER A 119 -15.09 -7.60 -3.32
N ARG A 120 -14.93 -6.63 -4.23
CA ARG A 120 -13.68 -6.43 -4.98
C ARG A 120 -12.48 -6.10 -4.09
N LEU A 121 -12.65 -5.18 -3.14
CA LEU A 121 -11.62 -4.80 -2.16
C LEU A 121 -11.16 -5.99 -1.31
N GLN A 122 -12.10 -6.83 -0.85
CA GLN A 122 -11.80 -7.89 0.11
C GLN A 122 -11.45 -9.23 -0.58
N ASN A 123 -12.16 -9.60 -1.64
CA ASN A 123 -12.12 -10.94 -2.23
C ASN A 123 -11.29 -11.03 -3.51
N ASP A 124 -11.31 -9.99 -4.36
CA ASP A 124 -10.66 -10.06 -5.68
C ASP A 124 -9.17 -9.71 -5.61
N HIS A 125 -8.82 -8.71 -4.79
CA HIS A 125 -7.45 -8.19 -4.78
C HIS A 125 -6.58 -8.68 -3.62
N LYS A 126 -7.20 -9.09 -2.51
CA LYS A 126 -6.51 -9.53 -1.26
C LYS A 126 -5.37 -8.60 -0.83
N PHE A 127 -5.56 -7.28 -0.97
CA PHE A 127 -4.50 -6.29 -0.75
C PHE A 127 -3.90 -6.37 0.66
N VAL A 128 -4.73 -6.60 1.68
CA VAL A 128 -4.28 -6.76 3.06
C VAL A 128 -3.33 -7.96 3.19
N ASP A 129 -3.74 -9.14 2.73
CA ASP A 129 -2.95 -10.37 2.86
C ASP A 129 -1.63 -10.28 2.09
N ARG A 130 -1.67 -9.71 0.88
CA ARG A 130 -0.48 -9.51 0.04
C ARG A 130 0.48 -8.50 0.66
N THR A 131 -0.03 -7.41 1.22
CA THR A 131 0.82 -6.42 1.93
C THR A 131 1.42 -7.04 3.19
N GLN A 132 0.66 -7.84 3.95
CA GLN A 132 1.18 -8.57 5.11
C GLN A 132 2.31 -9.54 4.73
N LYS A 133 2.17 -10.24 3.60
CA LYS A 133 3.22 -11.11 3.08
C LYS A 133 4.49 -10.32 2.75
N ILE A 134 4.38 -9.18 2.08
CA ILE A 134 5.52 -8.29 1.80
C ILE A 134 6.20 -7.85 3.11
N VAL A 135 5.42 -7.43 4.12
CA VAL A 135 5.96 -7.06 5.44
C VAL A 135 6.73 -8.22 6.07
N LEU A 136 6.19 -9.43 6.00
CA LEU A 136 6.84 -10.62 6.56
C LEU A 136 8.16 -10.94 5.83
N ASP A 137 8.16 -10.87 4.51
CA ASP A 137 9.35 -11.11 3.69
C ASP A 137 10.47 -10.11 4.03
N LEU A 138 10.12 -8.82 4.17
CA LEU A 138 11.07 -7.78 4.56
C LEU A 138 11.62 -7.99 5.97
N LYS A 139 10.76 -8.33 6.94
CA LYS A 139 11.19 -8.66 8.31
C LYS A 139 12.16 -9.83 8.34
N ASN A 140 11.88 -10.87 7.56
CA ASN A 140 12.75 -12.04 7.46
C ASN A 140 14.10 -11.68 6.84
N ALA A 141 14.13 -10.79 5.84
CA ALA A 141 15.37 -10.28 5.27
C ALA A 141 16.22 -9.54 6.32
N VAL A 142 15.59 -8.67 7.13
CA VAL A 142 16.25 -7.97 8.25
C VAL A 142 16.77 -8.95 9.31
N ALA A 143 15.99 -9.97 9.67
CA ALA A 143 16.37 -10.92 10.71
C ALA A 143 17.52 -11.86 10.30
N ASN A 144 17.55 -12.29 9.03
CA ASN A 144 18.61 -13.16 8.52
C ASN A 144 19.93 -12.42 8.27
N ALA A 145 19.89 -11.10 8.13
CA ALA A 145 21.05 -10.22 8.04
C ALA A 145 21.86 -10.10 9.36
N GLY A 146 21.25 -10.42 10.50
CA GLY A 146 21.87 -10.35 11.83
C GLY A 146 22.56 -11.63 12.32
N LYS A 147 22.63 -12.68 11.48
CA LYS A 147 23.27 -13.97 11.79
C LYS A 147 24.53 -14.15 10.96
#